data_AF-A0A5K1GZM2-F1
#
_entry.id   AF-A0A5K1GZM2-F1
#
_cell.length_a   1.000
_cell.length_b   1.000
_cell.length_c   1.000
_cell.angle_alpha   90.00
_cell.angle_beta   90.00
_cell.angle_gamma   90.00
#
_symmetry.space_group_name_H-M   'P 1'
#
loop_
_entity.id
_entity.type
_entity.pdbx_description
1 polymer ?
#
loop_
_entity_poly.entity_id
_entity_poly.type
_entity_poly.pdbx_seq_one_letter_code
_entity_poly.pdbx_strand_id
1 'polypeptide(L)'
;VPNYCTLSSADEKVLSMLAEAICKCALENTKNNFFGNKWGMPSRRTLGWLKKRRKITSMDSSVCLYQFSYNEVTGNAKKLAEVLESNKRNSVLEAGKSRQAWWPLPAYPTVEIDDISEFGKLIEEYVPAYKLQVDADKFKNVKFEGWQKSQDNRWEISLSHSQM
;
A
#
# COMPACT_ATOMS: atom_id res chain seq x y z
N VAL A 1 0.55 -13.64 2.29
CA VAL A 1 -0.52 -13.72 1.27
C VAL A 1 -0.93 -12.30 0.92
N PRO A 2 -0.99 -11.93 -0.37
CA PRO A 2 -1.51 -10.63 -0.80
C PRO A 2 -2.92 -10.42 -0.24
N ASN A 3 -3.24 -9.19 0.17
CA ASN A 3 -4.57 -8.88 0.70
C ASN A 3 -5.57 -8.81 -0.47
N TYR A 4 -6.37 -9.85 -0.67
CA TYR A 4 -7.49 -9.79 -1.59
C TYR A 4 -8.59 -8.92 -0.98
N CYS A 5 -9.12 -8.00 -1.78
CA CYS A 5 -10.24 -7.17 -1.37
C CYS A 5 -11.24 -7.00 -2.48
N THR A 6 -12.50 -6.90 -2.09
CA THR A 6 -13.60 -6.57 -2.98
C THR A 6 -14.31 -5.34 -2.42
N LEU A 7 -14.54 -4.37 -3.30
CA LEU A 7 -15.46 -3.27 -3.03
C LEU A 7 -16.57 -3.36 -4.06
N SER A 8 -17.80 -3.51 -3.60
CA SER A 8 -18.97 -3.51 -4.47
C SER A 8 -19.95 -2.44 -4.03
N SER A 9 -20.60 -1.81 -4.99
CA SER A 9 -21.64 -0.82 -4.74
C SER A 9 -22.71 -0.92 -5.81
N ALA A 10 -23.95 -0.63 -5.41
CA ALA A 10 -25.05 -0.44 -6.35
C ALA A 10 -25.01 0.95 -7.03
N ASP A 11 -24.22 1.88 -6.49
CA ASP A 11 -24.03 3.24 -7.00
C ASP A 11 -22.60 3.40 -7.54
N GLU A 12 -22.46 3.93 -8.74
CA GLU A 12 -21.16 4.15 -9.40
C GLU A 12 -20.32 5.23 -8.72
N LYS A 13 -20.91 6.03 -7.83
CA LYS A 13 -20.22 7.16 -7.19
C LYS A 13 -18.96 6.75 -6.44
N VAL A 14 -18.98 5.65 -5.67
CA VAL A 14 -17.80 5.20 -4.92
C VAL A 14 -16.68 4.74 -5.85
N LEU A 15 -17.02 4.02 -6.92
CA LEU A 15 -16.07 3.55 -7.92
C LEU A 15 -15.46 4.74 -8.70
N SER A 16 -16.27 5.76 -8.99
CA SER A 16 -15.82 6.99 -9.64
C SER A 16 -14.83 7.77 -8.77
N MET A 17 -15.12 7.94 -7.47
CA MET A 17 -14.22 8.63 -6.54
C MET A 17 -12.93 7.83 -6.29
N LEU A 18 -13.02 6.49 -6.29
CA LEU A 18 -11.85 5.60 -6.25
C LEU A 18 -10.96 5.79 -7.48
N ALA A 19 -11.55 5.67 -8.67
CA ALA A 19 -10.84 5.86 -9.94
C ALA A 19 -10.18 7.24 -10.00
N GLU A 20 -10.88 8.29 -9.58
CA GLU A 20 -10.32 9.64 -9.54
C GLU A 20 -9.07 9.74 -8.65
N ALA A 21 -9.14 9.24 -7.41
CA ALA A 21 -8.01 9.29 -6.48
C ALA A 21 -6.80 8.48 -6.99
N ILE A 22 -7.05 7.31 -7.60
CA ILE A 22 -6.03 6.44 -8.18
C ILE A 22 -5.39 7.10 -9.40
N CYS A 23 -6.19 7.59 -10.34
CA CYS A 23 -5.71 8.27 -11.54
C CYS A 23 -4.92 9.54 -11.20
N LYS A 24 -5.35 10.31 -10.20
CA LYS A 24 -4.58 11.44 -9.67
C LYS A 24 -3.22 11.01 -9.14
N CYS A 25 -3.17 9.91 -8.36
CA CYS A 25 -1.93 9.36 -7.85
C CYS A 25 -0.97 8.95 -8.97
N ALA A 26 -1.47 8.20 -9.94
CA ALA A 26 -0.72 7.74 -11.11
C ALA A 26 -0.18 8.94 -11.91
N LEU A 27 -1.04 9.92 -12.21
CA LEU A 27 -0.67 11.12 -12.94
C LEU A 27 0.42 11.92 -12.20
N GLU A 28 0.28 12.12 -10.89
CA GLU A 28 1.31 12.79 -10.10
C GLU A 28 2.62 12.01 -10.05
N ASN A 29 2.58 10.68 -9.95
CA ASN A 29 3.76 9.83 -9.99
C ASN A 29 4.48 9.96 -11.34
N THR A 30 3.76 9.82 -12.44
CA THR A 30 4.31 9.98 -13.79
C THR A 30 4.91 11.37 -13.97
N LYS A 31 4.21 12.41 -13.50
CA LYS A 31 4.72 13.79 -13.52
C LYS A 31 6.03 13.90 -12.72
N ASN A 32 6.07 13.40 -11.50
CA ASN A 32 7.25 13.47 -10.64
C ASN A 32 8.43 12.68 -11.23
N ASN A 33 8.20 11.51 -11.80
CA ASN A 33 9.23 10.72 -12.45
C ASN A 33 9.77 11.43 -13.71
N PHE A 34 8.88 12.03 -14.51
CA PHE A 34 9.27 12.79 -15.70
C PHE A 34 10.11 14.03 -15.35
N PHE A 35 9.70 14.81 -14.36
CA PHE A 35 10.44 16.01 -13.95
C PHE A 35 11.70 15.68 -13.12
N GLY A 36 11.67 14.61 -12.32
CA GLY A 36 12.82 14.12 -11.57
C GLY A 36 13.94 13.60 -12.48
N ASN A 37 13.60 12.86 -13.54
CA ASN A 37 14.58 12.34 -14.49
C ASN A 37 15.15 13.42 -15.42
N LYS A 38 14.42 14.50 -15.69
CA LYS A 38 14.90 15.59 -16.55
C LYS A 38 15.93 16.50 -15.89
N TRP A 39 15.95 16.61 -14.56
CA TRP A 39 16.78 17.60 -13.85
C TRP A 39 17.84 17.03 -12.90
N GLY A 40 18.01 15.70 -12.82
CA GLY A 40 19.10 15.06 -12.06
C GLY A 40 19.14 15.36 -10.54
N MET A 41 18.21 16.19 -10.06
CA MET A 41 18.07 16.61 -8.68
C MET A 41 16.68 16.16 -8.20
N PRO A 42 16.60 15.42 -7.08
CA PRO A 42 15.31 15.18 -6.46
C PRO A 42 14.71 16.53 -6.11
N SER A 43 13.58 16.87 -6.74
CA SER A 43 12.84 18.08 -6.38
C SER A 43 12.55 18.10 -4.87
N ARG A 44 12.45 19.28 -4.24
CA ARG A 44 12.07 19.38 -2.81
C ARG A 44 10.79 18.60 -2.46
N ARG A 45 9.90 18.36 -3.44
CA ARG A 45 8.71 17.50 -3.29
C ARG A 45 9.03 16.00 -3.20
N THR A 46 9.99 15.49 -3.99
CA THR A 46 10.39 14.08 -3.92
C THR A 46 11.24 13.79 -2.68
N LEU A 47 12.02 14.77 -2.20
CA LEU A 47 12.69 14.69 -0.88
C LEU A 47 11.70 14.66 0.30
N GLY A 48 10.53 15.30 0.18
CA GLY A 48 9.48 15.24 1.19
C GLY A 48 8.86 13.84 1.34
N TRP A 49 8.73 13.11 0.23
CA TRP A 49 8.22 11.73 0.22
C TRP A 49 9.15 10.73 0.91
N LEU A 50 10.44 11.04 1.03
CA LEU A 50 11.37 10.20 1.78
C LEU A 50 10.95 10.07 3.25
N LYS A 51 10.37 11.12 3.85
CA LYS A 51 10.07 11.18 5.29
C LYS A 51 8.58 11.29 5.63
N LYS A 52 7.71 11.63 4.69
CA LYS A 52 6.28 11.82 4.94
C LYS A 52 5.43 11.06 3.95
N ARG A 53 4.31 10.52 4.44
CA ARG A 53 3.26 9.98 3.59
C ARG A 53 2.70 11.07 2.69
N ARG A 54 2.51 10.76 1.42
CA ARG A 54 1.79 11.65 0.50
C ARG A 54 0.31 11.29 0.54
N LYS A 55 -0.56 12.27 0.74
CA LYS A 55 -2.01 12.09 0.73
C LYS A 55 -2.58 12.66 -0.58
N ILE A 56 -3.37 11.84 -1.27
CA ILE A 56 -4.15 12.21 -2.44
C ILE A 56 -5.62 11.98 -2.09
N THR A 57 -6.49 12.92 -2.47
CA THR A 57 -7.91 12.84 -2.18
C THR A 57 -8.74 12.98 -3.44
N SER A 58 -9.83 12.22 -3.50
CA SER A 58 -10.95 12.47 -4.41
C SER A 58 -11.50 13.89 -4.22
N MET A 59 -12.26 14.37 -5.21
CA MET A 59 -12.81 15.73 -5.21
C MET A 59 -13.64 16.03 -3.96
N ASP A 60 -14.47 15.09 -3.51
CA ASP A 60 -15.35 15.24 -2.34
C ASP A 60 -14.71 14.73 -1.03
N SER A 61 -13.42 14.36 -1.08
CA SER A 61 -12.66 13.79 0.04
C SER A 61 -13.28 12.53 0.66
N SER A 62 -14.16 11.84 -0.06
CA SER A 62 -14.73 10.55 0.36
C SER A 62 -13.69 9.43 0.29
N VAL A 63 -12.84 9.46 -0.73
CA VAL A 63 -11.71 8.57 -0.91
C VAL A 63 -10.41 9.31 -0.66
N CYS A 64 -9.54 8.73 0.16
CA CYS A 64 -8.18 9.18 0.43
C CYS A 64 -7.18 8.06 0.15
N LEU A 65 -6.20 8.32 -0.71
CA LEU A 65 -5.07 7.42 -0.95
C LEU A 65 -3.82 8.01 -0.31
N TYR A 66 -3.17 7.23 0.55
CA TYR A 66 -1.91 7.58 1.19
C TYR A 66 -0.81 6.72 0.61
N GLN A 67 0.19 7.35 -0.01
CA GLN A 67 1.42 6.66 -0.37
C GLN A 67 2.38 6.71 0.81
N PHE A 68 2.86 5.54 1.23
CA PHE A 68 3.84 5.43 2.30
C PHE A 68 5.16 6.06 1.90
N SER A 69 5.86 6.61 2.89
CA SER A 69 7.17 7.18 2.65
C SER A 69 8.18 6.11 2.29
N TYR A 70 9.25 6.50 1.58
CA TYR A 70 10.35 5.59 1.27
C TYR A 70 10.92 4.90 2.52
N ASN A 71 11.03 5.63 3.64
CA ASN A 71 11.52 5.07 4.90
C ASN A 71 10.59 3.98 5.47
N GLU A 72 9.28 4.15 5.32
CA GLU A 72 8.30 3.14 5.76
C GLU A 72 8.37 1.89 4.89
N VAL A 73 8.43 2.07 3.56
CA VAL A 73 8.52 0.96 2.61
C VAL A 73 9.83 0.19 2.81
N THR A 74 10.96 0.88 2.92
CA THR A 74 12.27 0.24 3.17
C THR A 74 12.34 -0.44 4.53
N GLY A 75 11.75 0.15 5.58
CA GLY A 75 11.63 -0.49 6.89
C GLY A 75 10.82 -1.79 6.82
N ASN A 76 9.74 -1.80 6.04
CA ASN A 76 8.93 -3.00 5.84
C ASN A 76 9.63 -4.05 4.97
N ALA A 77 10.36 -3.63 3.94
CA ALA A 77 11.18 -4.53 3.12
C ALA A 77 12.29 -5.20 3.93
N LYS A 78 12.91 -4.50 4.90
CA LYS A 78 13.86 -5.10 5.83
C LYS A 78 13.23 -6.18 6.69
N LYS A 79 12.04 -5.93 7.25
CA LYS A 79 11.30 -6.95 8.01
C LYS A 79 10.96 -8.16 7.14
N LEU A 80 10.59 -7.95 5.88
CA LEU A 80 10.36 -9.03 4.92
C LEU A 80 11.64 -9.87 4.75
N ALA A 81 12.80 -9.24 4.55
CA ALA A 81 14.08 -9.93 4.45
C ALA A 81 14.41 -10.73 5.72
N GLU A 82 14.25 -10.14 6.90
CA GLU A 82 14.47 -10.81 8.19
C GLU A 82 13.57 -12.05 8.34
N VAL A 83 12.29 -11.95 7.94
CA VAL A 83 11.37 -13.09 8.01
C VAL A 83 11.78 -14.19 7.03
N LEU A 84 12.14 -13.85 5.79
CA LEU A 84 12.60 -14.81 4.80
C LEU A 84 13.88 -15.53 5.24
N GLU A 85 14.86 -14.80 5.80
CA GLU A 85 16.07 -15.39 6.38
C GLU A 85 15.75 -16.30 7.57
N SER A 86 14.80 -15.91 8.42
CA SER A 86 14.38 -16.72 9.57
C SER A 86 13.64 -18.00 9.15
N ASN A 87 12.79 -17.93 8.11
CA ASN A 87 12.11 -19.08 7.53
C ASN A 87 13.08 -20.04 6.82
N LYS A 88 14.16 -19.53 6.19
CA LYS A 88 15.26 -20.38 5.70
C LYS A 88 15.93 -21.18 6.83
N ARG A 89 15.97 -20.64 8.05
CA ARG A 89 16.60 -21.29 9.22
C ARG A 89 15.66 -22.18 10.03
N ASN A 90 14.37 -21.87 10.04
CA ASN A 90 13.34 -22.56 10.82
C ASN A 90 12.18 -22.97 9.90
N SER A 91 12.18 -24.22 9.42
CA SER A 91 11.12 -24.75 8.54
C SER A 91 9.75 -24.94 9.22
N VAL A 92 9.60 -24.55 10.48
CA VAL A 92 8.32 -24.52 11.20
C VAL A 92 8.45 -23.39 12.21
N LEU A 93 7.63 -22.33 12.11
CA LEU A 93 7.09 -21.63 13.28
C LEU A 93 6.00 -20.63 12.86
N GLU A 94 4.83 -20.87 13.44
CA GLU A 94 3.60 -20.09 13.45
C GLU A 94 3.79 -18.57 13.42
N ALA A 95 2.92 -17.90 12.66
CA ALA A 95 2.84 -16.45 12.51
C ALA A 95 2.79 -15.74 13.88
N GLY A 96 3.95 -15.28 14.35
CA GLY A 96 4.10 -14.52 15.57
C GLY A 96 3.34 -13.20 15.50
N LYS A 97 2.32 -13.05 16.35
CA LYS A 97 1.59 -11.80 16.58
C LYS A 97 2.53 -10.73 17.15
N SER A 98 3.18 -9.95 16.29
CA SER A 98 3.86 -8.73 16.75
C SER A 98 2.80 -7.66 17.09
N ARG A 99 2.78 -7.22 18.35
CA ARG A 99 1.76 -6.34 18.95
C ARG A 99 1.83 -4.86 18.52
N GLN A 100 2.58 -4.51 17.48
CA GLN A 100 2.84 -3.11 17.11
C GLN A 100 2.68 -2.78 15.62
N ALA A 101 2.32 -3.75 14.79
CA ALA A 101 2.06 -3.50 13.38
C ALA A 101 0.56 -3.22 13.17
N TRP A 102 0.21 -2.05 12.64
CA TRP A 102 -1.15 -1.75 12.16
C TRP A 102 -1.56 -2.63 10.96
N TRP A 103 -0.68 -3.53 10.50
CA TRP A 103 -0.98 -4.58 9.54
C TRP A 103 -0.45 -5.92 10.10
N PRO A 104 -1.21 -7.02 10.01
CA PRO A 104 -0.65 -8.34 10.24
C PRO A 104 0.45 -8.58 9.19
N LEU A 105 1.60 -9.14 9.60
CA LEU A 105 2.60 -9.58 8.62
C LEU A 105 1.94 -10.68 7.76
N PRO A 106 1.88 -10.54 6.42
CA PRO A 106 1.34 -11.57 5.57
C PRO A 106 2.12 -12.88 5.76
N ALA A 107 1.46 -14.04 5.62
CA ALA A 107 2.19 -15.30 5.50
C ALA A 107 3.05 -15.24 4.23
N TYR A 108 4.34 -14.98 4.39
CA TYR A 108 5.28 -14.83 3.29
C TYR A 108 5.58 -16.20 2.70
N PRO A 109 5.75 -16.30 1.37
CA PRO A 109 6.04 -17.58 0.75
C PRO A 109 7.43 -18.06 1.21
N THR A 110 7.55 -19.34 1.50
CA THR A 110 8.81 -20.01 1.88
C THR A 110 9.65 -20.23 0.61
N VAL A 111 10.11 -19.14 -0.01
CA VAL A 111 10.91 -19.21 -1.24
C VAL A 111 12.37 -19.00 -0.88
N GLU A 112 13.23 -19.92 -1.30
CA GLU A 112 14.67 -19.69 -1.31
C GLU A 112 14.98 -18.64 -2.38
N ILE A 113 15.11 -17.39 -1.94
CA ILE A 113 15.52 -16.30 -2.81
C ILE A 113 17.02 -16.43 -3.01
N ASP A 114 17.42 -16.72 -4.25
CA ASP A 114 18.82 -16.79 -4.65
C ASP A 114 19.24 -15.52 -5.42
N ASP A 115 18.29 -14.72 -5.91
CA ASP A 115 18.52 -13.51 -6.71
C ASP A 115 17.88 -12.23 -6.11
N ILE A 116 18.63 -11.13 -6.17
CA ILE A 116 18.17 -9.78 -5.83
C ILE A 116 16.96 -9.36 -6.69
N SER A 117 16.89 -9.81 -7.96
CA SER A 117 15.74 -9.54 -8.83
C SER A 117 14.44 -10.13 -8.28
N GLU A 118 14.51 -11.35 -7.75
CA GLU A 118 13.36 -12.03 -7.13
C GLU A 118 12.94 -11.34 -5.84
N PHE A 119 13.90 -10.84 -5.05
CA PHE A 119 13.61 -10.03 -3.87
C PHE A 119 12.87 -8.73 -4.23
N GLY A 120 13.23 -8.09 -5.35
CA GLY A 120 12.52 -6.92 -5.88
C GLY A 120 11.04 -7.20 -6.14
N LYS A 121 10.73 -8.31 -6.81
CA LYS A 121 9.34 -8.73 -7.07
C LYS A 121 8.57 -9.00 -5.79
N LEU A 122 9.21 -9.63 -4.80
CA LEU A 122 8.58 -9.88 -3.50
C LEU A 122 8.29 -8.59 -2.73
N ILE A 123 9.15 -7.57 -2.85
CA ILE A 123 8.85 -6.25 -2.29
C ILE A 123 7.60 -5.66 -2.98
N GLU A 124 7.56 -5.68 -4.31
CA GLU A 124 6.43 -5.14 -5.07
C GLU A 124 5.10 -5.86 -4.78
N GLU A 125 5.16 -7.16 -4.51
CA GLU A 125 3.99 -7.99 -4.24
C GLU A 125 3.53 -7.94 -2.78
N TYR A 126 4.47 -8.01 -1.82
CA TYR A 126 4.15 -8.23 -0.41
C TYR A 126 4.37 -7.02 0.50
N VAL A 127 5.17 -6.02 0.09
CA VAL A 127 5.40 -4.83 0.92
C VAL A 127 4.32 -3.79 0.62
N PRO A 128 3.50 -3.42 1.62
CA PRO A 128 2.53 -2.36 1.43
C PRO A 128 3.22 -1.03 1.10
N ALA A 129 2.76 -0.38 0.04
CA ALA A 129 3.25 0.91 -0.42
C ALA A 129 2.18 1.99 -0.36
N TYR A 130 0.90 1.59 -0.31
CA TYR A 130 -0.23 2.49 -0.28
C TYR A 130 -1.22 2.08 0.81
N LYS A 131 -1.98 3.06 1.29
CA LYS A 131 -3.16 2.87 2.13
C LYS A 131 -4.33 3.60 1.51
N LEU A 132 -5.37 2.87 1.15
CA LEU A 132 -6.61 3.41 0.61
C LEU A 132 -7.65 3.50 1.73
N GLN A 133 -8.32 4.64 1.82
CA GLN A 133 -9.40 4.90 2.78
C GLN A 133 -10.65 5.38 2.07
N VAL A 134 -11.80 4.85 2.48
CA VAL A 134 -13.12 5.20 1.97
C VAL A 134 -14.04 5.59 3.13
N ASP A 135 -14.64 6.76 3.03
CA ASP A 135 -15.66 7.27 3.95
C ASP A 135 -17.01 6.64 3.62
N ALA A 136 -17.42 5.61 4.37
CA ALA A 136 -18.63 4.87 4.04
C ALA A 136 -19.91 5.70 4.21
N ASP A 137 -19.90 6.73 5.06
CA ASP A 137 -21.09 7.56 5.33
C ASP A 137 -21.48 8.43 4.12
N LYS A 138 -20.55 8.61 3.18
CA LYS A 138 -20.78 9.37 1.94
C LYS A 138 -21.38 8.55 0.80
N PHE A 139 -21.54 7.24 1.00
CA PHE A 139 -22.01 6.32 -0.02
C PHE A 139 -23.15 5.44 0.48
N LYS A 140 -24.02 4.99 -0.43
CA LYS A 140 -25.12 4.09 -0.10
C LYS A 140 -24.82 2.68 -0.58
N ASN A 141 -25.22 1.68 0.20
CA ASN A 141 -25.18 0.26 -0.16
C ASN A 141 -23.79 -0.22 -0.65
N VAL A 142 -22.71 0.26 -0.03
CA VAL A 142 -21.35 -0.22 -0.32
C VAL A 142 -21.03 -1.41 0.56
N LYS A 143 -20.48 -2.48 -0.03
CA LYS A 143 -19.97 -3.64 0.69
C LYS A 143 -18.45 -3.65 0.60
N PHE A 144 -17.83 -3.88 1.74
CA PHE A 144 -16.38 -3.92 1.90
C PHE A 144 -15.96 -5.32 2.36
N GLU A 145 -15.27 -6.06 1.50
CA GLU A 145 -14.73 -7.40 1.81
C GLU A 145 -13.20 -7.36 1.80
N GLY A 146 -12.57 -7.84 2.88
CA GLY A 146 -11.11 -7.76 3.05
C GLY A 146 -10.59 -6.38 3.51
N TRP A 147 -11.49 -5.42 3.75
CA TRP A 147 -11.16 -4.11 4.31
C TRP A 147 -11.26 -4.13 5.84
N GLN A 148 -10.52 -3.22 6.48
CA GLN A 148 -10.58 -3.01 7.92
C GLN A 148 -11.37 -1.74 8.22
N LYS A 149 -12.26 -1.81 9.21
CA LYS A 149 -12.94 -0.62 9.71
C LYS A 149 -11.97 0.19 10.57
N SER A 150 -11.77 1.44 10.19
CA SER A 150 -10.98 2.45 10.89
C SER A 150 -11.88 3.28 11.83
N GLN A 151 -11.29 4.27 12.49
CA GLN A 151 -12.05 5.28 13.24
C GLN A 151 -12.94 6.11 12.29
N ASP A 152 -14.03 6.67 12.82
CA ASP A 152 -14.94 7.60 12.10
C ASP A 152 -15.62 7.02 10.84
N ASN A 153 -16.11 5.78 10.90
CA ASN A 153 -16.81 5.10 9.78
C ASN A 153 -16.01 5.00 8.47
N ARG A 154 -14.69 5.16 8.52
CA ARG A 154 -13.82 4.94 7.37
C ARG A 154 -13.45 3.48 7.27
N TRP A 155 -13.44 2.96 6.06
CA TRP A 155 -12.88 1.66 5.73
C TRP A 155 -11.51 1.84 5.11
N GLU A 156 -10.57 0.97 5.46
CA GLU A 156 -9.20 1.08 5.01
C GLU A 156 -8.57 -0.25 4.60
N ILE A 157 -7.66 -0.18 3.64
CA ILE A 157 -6.85 -1.30 3.21
C ILE A 157 -5.45 -0.81 2.86
N SER A 158 -4.45 -1.66 3.12
CA SER A 158 -3.08 -1.43 2.66
C SER A 158 -2.82 -2.24 1.40
N LEU A 159 -2.27 -1.60 0.38
CA LEU A 159 -2.01 -2.15 -0.94
C LEU A 159 -0.50 -2.16 -1.22
N SER A 160 0.01 -3.23 -1.80
CA SER A 160 1.36 -3.27 -2.36
C SER A 160 1.42 -2.56 -3.71
N HIS A 161 2.61 -2.47 -4.31
CA HIS A 161 2.76 -1.89 -5.64
C HIS A 161 2.05 -2.71 -6.72
N SER A 162 2.10 -4.04 -6.64
CA SER A 162 1.44 -4.93 -7.62
C SER A 162 -0.09 -4.84 -7.60
N GLN A 163 -0.67 -4.45 -6.47
CA GLN A 163 -2.12 -4.32 -6.29
C GLN A 163 -2.65 -2.96 -6.74
N MET A 164 -1.76 -1.98 -6.85
CA MET A 164 -2.10 -0.59 -7.17
C MET A 164 -1.98 -0.33 -8.67
#